data_AF-N9R4M5-F1
#
_entry.id   AF-N9R4M5-F1
#
_cell.length_a   1.000
_cell.length_b   1.000
_cell.length_c   1.000
_cell.angle_alpha   90.00
_cell.angle_beta   90.00
_cell.angle_gamma   90.00
#
_symmetry.space_group_name_H-M   'P 1'
#
loop_
_entity.id
_entity.type
_entity.pdbx_description
1 polymer ?
#
loop_
_entity_poly.entity_id
_entity_poly.type
_entity_poly.pdbx_seq_one_letter_code
_entity_poly.pdbx_strand_id
1 'polypeptide(L)'
;MTLKLFGIMVSLLSCMSLYLSHPNQIFLKTQLNRIFFYVGLFGLFLGLGILIYALPALVAILIWLAIATLVWSFAPFIMLMNRS
;
A
#
# COMPACT_ATOMS: atom_id res chain seq x y z
N MET A 1 1.14 10.21 18.43
CA MET A 1 0.02 9.50 17.77
C MET A 1 -0.04 9.83 16.26
N THR A 2 0.15 11.09 15.89
CA THR A 2 0.19 11.60 14.50
C THR A 2 1.19 10.88 13.59
N LEU A 3 2.45 10.70 14.02
CA LEU A 3 3.50 10.04 13.22
C LEU A 3 3.17 8.57 12.86
N LYS A 4 2.48 7.86 13.76
CA LYS A 4 2.05 6.47 13.53
C LYS A 4 1.01 6.41 12.41
N LEU A 5 -0.02 7.26 12.53
CA LEU A 5 -1.06 7.42 11.52
C LEU A 5 -0.47 7.85 10.17
N PHE A 6 0.48 8.78 10.18
CA PHE A 6 1.16 9.22 8.97
C PHE A 6 1.92 8.07 8.29
N GLY A 7 2.71 7.29 9.04
CA GLY A 7 3.41 6.12 8.50
C GLY A 7 2.45 5.08 7.91
N ILE A 8 1.33 4.82 8.58
CA ILE A 8 0.26 3.94 8.08
C ILE A 8 -0.32 4.49 6.76
N MET A 9 -0.73 5.76 6.72
CA MET A 9 -1.32 6.36 5.52
C MET A 9 -0.35 6.37 4.33
N VAL A 10 0.92 6.70 4.56
CA VAL A 10 1.97 6.69 3.54
C VAL A 10 2.17 5.27 3.00
N SER A 11 2.27 4.27 3.87
CA SER A 11 2.42 2.88 3.44
C SER A 11 1.20 2.36 2.66
N LEU A 12 -0.01 2.76 3.05
CA LEU A 12 -1.26 2.35 2.41
C LEU A 12 -1.41 2.97 1.01
N LEU A 13 -1.15 4.27 0.88
CA LEU A 13 -1.11 4.97 -0.42
C LEU A 13 -0.04 4.38 -1.35
N SER A 14 1.12 4.05 -0.79
CA SER A 14 2.22 3.45 -1.55
C SER A 14 1.88 2.04 -2.04
N CYS A 15 1.30 1.20 -1.19
CA CYS A 15 0.79 -0.12 -1.58
C CYS A 15 -0.31 -0.03 -2.64
N MET A 16 -1.24 0.91 -2.52
CA MET A 16 -2.27 1.15 -3.54
C MET A 16 -1.67 1.58 -4.87
N SER A 17 -0.68 2.48 -4.86
CA SER A 17 0.01 2.92 -6.07
C SER A 17 0.74 1.77 -6.78
N LEU A 18 1.38 0.88 -6.01
CA LEU A 18 2.00 -0.34 -6.53
C LEU A 18 0.98 -1.30 -7.14
N TYR A 19 -0.14 -1.53 -6.44
CA TYR A 19 -1.22 -2.37 -6.94
C TYR A 19 -1.79 -1.85 -8.26
N LEU A 20 -2.07 -0.54 -8.34
CA LEU A 20 -2.60 0.11 -9.54
C LEU A 20 -1.60 0.18 -10.71
N SER A 21 -0.31 0.00 -10.43
CA SER A 21 0.73 -0.09 -11.46
C SER A 21 0.95 -1.53 -11.94
N HIS A 22 0.39 -2.52 -11.25
CA HIS A 22 0.58 -3.93 -11.54
C HIS A 22 -0.27 -4.38 -12.74
N PRO A 23 0.24 -5.25 -13.63
CA PRO A 23 -0.50 -5.67 -14.82
C PRO A 23 -1.77 -6.47 -14.54
N ASN A 24 -1.80 -7.23 -13.45
CA ASN A 24 -2.98 -7.99 -13.01
C ASN A 24 -3.95 -7.17 -12.16
N GLN A 25 -3.89 -5.84 -12.21
CA GLN A 25 -4.91 -5.03 -11.55
C GLN A 25 -6.26 -5.19 -12.25
N ILE A 26 -7.33 -5.14 -11.47
CA ILE A 26 -8.71 -5.26 -11.97
C ILE A 26 -9.42 -3.89 -11.90
N PHE A 27 -8.81 -2.89 -11.27
CA PHE A 27 -9.40 -1.56 -11.03
C PHE A 27 -9.37 -0.62 -12.24
N LEU A 28 -8.21 -0.42 -12.86
CA LEU A 28 -8.06 0.51 -13.99
C LEU A 28 -8.03 -0.24 -15.32
N LYS A 29 -8.66 0.34 -16.35
CA LYS A 29 -8.61 -0.17 -17.74
C LYS A 29 -7.22 -0.07 -18.36
N THR A 30 -6.40 0.87 -17.90
CA THR A 30 -5.03 1.10 -18.34
C THR A 30 -4.10 1.14 -17.13
N GLN A 31 -2.92 0.55 -17.26
CA GLN A 31 -1.93 0.50 -16.19
C GLN A 31 -1.42 1.89 -15.83
N LEU A 32 -1.24 2.14 -14.54
CA LEU A 32 -0.58 3.35 -14.08
C LEU A 32 0.87 3.32 -14.56
N ASN A 33 1.39 4.49 -14.96
CA ASN A 33 2.72 4.58 -15.55
C ASN A 33 3.80 4.04 -14.59
N ARG A 34 4.86 3.42 -15.13
CA ARG A 34 5.95 2.82 -14.34
C ARG A 34 6.63 3.77 -13.36
N ILE A 35 6.57 5.08 -13.62
CA ILE A 35 7.04 6.11 -12.69
C ILE A 35 6.34 5.97 -11.32
N PHE A 36 5.03 5.74 -11.31
CA PHE A 36 4.26 5.56 -10.08
C PHE A 36 4.60 4.26 -9.37
N PHE A 37 5.00 3.20 -10.10
CA PHE A 37 5.53 2.00 -9.48
C PHE A 37 6.79 2.31 -8.66
N TYR A 38 7.77 3.03 -9.22
CA TYR A 38 8.99 3.38 -8.50
C TYR A 38 8.73 4.34 -7.34
N VAL A 39 7.85 5.33 -7.52
CA VAL A 39 7.44 6.26 -6.46
C VAL A 39 6.73 5.51 -5.33
N GLY A 40 5.81 4.60 -5.65
CA GLY A 40 5.13 3.75 -4.69
C GLY A 40 6.10 2.82 -3.97
N LEU A 41 7.06 2.23 -4.67
CA LEU A 41 8.09 1.38 -4.04
C LEU A 41 8.94 2.18 -3.04
N PHE A 42 9.39 3.37 -3.43
CA PHE A 42 10.17 4.25 -2.57
C PHE A 42 9.35 4.72 -1.36
N GLY A 43 8.10 5.13 -1.58
CA GLY A 43 7.17 5.53 -0.53
C GLY A 43 6.86 4.41 0.47
N LEU A 44 6.82 3.16 0.00
CA LEU A 44 6.55 1.99 0.83
C LEU A 44 7.72 1.69 1.79
N PHE A 45 8.96 1.83 1.34
CA PHE A 45 10.14 1.75 2.22
C PHE A 45 10.26 2.94 3.16
N LEU A 46 9.94 4.16 2.70
CA LEU A 46 9.86 5.34 3.56
C LEU A 46 8.82 5.17 4.68
N GLY A 47 7.64 4.65 4.33
CA GLY A 47 6.57 4.34 5.28
C GLY A 47 7.04 3.37 6.36
N LEU A 48 7.75 2.30 5.97
CA LEU A 48 8.36 1.36 6.90
C LEU A 48 9.39 2.03 7.82
N GLY A 49 10.25 2.90 7.28
CA GLY A 49 11.21 3.66 8.09
C GLY A 49 10.53 4.53 9.15
N ILE A 50 9.46 5.24 8.77
CA ILE A 50 8.66 6.06 9.69
C ILE A 50 7.96 5.19 10.74
N LEU A 51 7.41 4.04 10.35
CA LEU A 51 6.77 3.08 11.25
C LEU A 51 7.77 2.51 12.28
N ILE A 52 8.98 2.14 11.86
CA ILE A 52 10.05 1.66 12.77
C ILE A 52 10.51 2.75 13.72
N TYR A 53 10.55 4.01 13.27
CA TYR A 53 10.87 5.13 14.15
C TYR A 53 9.78 5.37 15.21
N ALA A 54 8.51 5.19 14.83
CA ALA A 54 7.37 5.52 15.69
C ALA A 54 6.86 4.37 16.59
N LEU A 55 7.21 3.12 16.26
CA LEU A 55 6.73 1.89 16.92
C LEU A 55 7.87 0.89 17.11
N PRO A 56 7.73 -0.09 18.04
CA PRO A 56 8.66 -1.21 18.13
C PRO A 56 8.78 -1.93 16.78
N ALA A 57 10.00 -2.32 16.41
CA ALA A 57 10.32 -2.86 15.09
C ALA A 57 9.40 -4.02 14.65
N LEU A 58 9.08 -4.94 15.58
CA LEU A 58 8.18 -6.06 15.29
C LEU A 58 6.76 -5.58 14.91
N VAL A 59 6.22 -4.62 15.65
CA VAL A 59 4.87 -4.06 15.40
C VAL A 59 4.85 -3.30 14.09
N ALA A 60 5.90 -2.54 13.78
CA ALA A 60 6.05 -1.82 12.52
C ALA A 60 6.00 -2.78 11.31
N ILE A 61 6.77 -3.87 11.37
CA ILE A 61 6.82 -4.88 10.30
C ILE A 61 5.46 -5.58 10.15
N LEU A 62 4.82 -5.96 11.26
CA LEU A 62 3.50 -6.61 11.22
C LEU A 62 2.43 -5.71 10.61
N ILE A 63 2.39 -4.43 10.98
CA ILE A 63 1.45 -3.46 10.39
C ILE A 63 1.74 -3.28 8.90
N TRP A 64 3.00 -3.12 8.53
CA TRP A 64 3.40 -2.95 7.14
C TRP A 64 3.02 -4.15 6.26
N LEU A 65 3.25 -5.38 6.75
CA LEU A 65 2.80 -6.61 6.09
C LEU A 65 1.27 -6.70 6.03
N ALA A 66 0.57 -6.35 7.12
CA ALA A 66 -0.90 -6.36 7.15
C ALA A 66 -1.50 -5.38 6.13
N ILE A 67 -0.89 -4.22 5.92
CA ILE A 67 -1.34 -3.26 4.90
C ILE A 67 -1.12 -3.82 3.49
N ALA A 68 0.04 -4.45 3.24
CA ALA A 68 0.32 -5.08 1.95
C ALA A 68 -0.66 -6.22 1.65
N THR A 69 -0.94 -7.10 2.62
CA THR A 69 -1.91 -8.19 2.45
C THR A 69 -3.33 -7.67 2.31
N LEU A 70 -3.70 -6.60 3.04
CA LEU A 70 -5.02 -5.98 2.91
C LEU A 70 -5.22 -5.43 1.50
N VAL A 71 -4.28 -4.64 0.98
CA VAL A 71 -4.41 -4.08 -0.37
C VAL A 71 -4.47 -5.18 -1.44
N TRP A 72 -3.56 -6.16 -1.39
CA TRP A 72 -3.52 -7.23 -2.41
C TRP A 72 -4.69 -8.21 -2.31
N SER A 73 -5.23 -8.45 -1.11
CA SER A 73 -6.37 -9.33 -0.92
C SER A 73 -7.69 -8.61 -1.19
N PHE A 74 -7.91 -7.44 -0.58
CA PHE A 74 -9.21 -6.77 -0.64
C PHE A 74 -9.45 -5.97 -1.93
N ALA A 75 -8.41 -5.50 -2.63
CA ALA A 75 -8.59 -4.79 -3.89
C ALA A 75 -9.39 -5.60 -4.94
N PRO A 76 -9.06 -6.87 -5.26
CA PRO A 76 -9.87 -7.64 -6.19
C PRO A 76 -11.29 -7.91 -5.67
N PHE A 77 -11.46 -8.11 -4.35
CA PHE A 77 -12.77 -8.33 -3.73
C PHE A 77 -13.69 -7.10 -3.83
N ILE A 78 -13.17 -5.89 -3.63
CA ILE A 78 -13.94 -4.64 -3.75
C ILE A 78 -14.52 -4.50 -5.16
N MET A 79 -13.75 -4.82 -6.20
CA MET A 79 -14.22 -4.77 -7.58
C MET A 79 -15.30 -5.84 -7.85
N LEU A 80 -15.13 -7.05 -7.29
CA LEU A 80 -16.11 -8.14 -7.40
C LEU A 80 -17.46 -7.78 -6.75
N MET A 81 -17.45 -7.00 -5.67
CA MET A 81 -18.65 -6.48 -5.01
C MET A 81 -19.40 -5.43 -5.85
N ASN A 82 -18.70 -4.70 -6.72
CA ASN A 82 -19.25 -3.58 -7.49
C ASN A 82 -19.96 -4.01 -8.79
N ARG A 83 -20.35 -5.29 -8.89
CA ARG A 83 -21.11 -5.89 -10.02
C ARG A 83 -22.64 -5.82 -9.83
N SER A 84 -23.13 -4.78 -9.16
CA SER A 84 -24.56 -4.45 -9.06
C SER A 84 -24.96 -3.43 -10.12
#